data_AF-A0AAQ3LZ88-F1
#
_entry.id   AF-A0AAQ3LZ88-F1
#
_cell.length_a   1.000
_cell.length_b   1.000
_cell.length_c   1.000
_cell.angle_alpha   90.00
_cell.angle_beta   90.00
_cell.angle_gamma   90.00
#
_symmetry.space_group_name_H-M   'P 1'
#
loop_
_entity.id
_entity.type
_entity.pdbx_description
1 polymer ?
#
loop_
_entity_poly.entity_id
_entity_poly.type
_entity_poly.pdbx_seq_one_letter_code
_entity_poly.pdbx_strand_id
1 'polypeptide(L)'
;MLLFCPSCSNMLIITPVPAHHCAPEDESNAGKNRFECRTCPYQMVLDRRYYERREMELKATEDVMGGADSWKNVDKTEIRCVKENCEGRYAYFRQVQIRSADEPSTSFYKCCTCAAEWREN
;
A
#
# COMPACT_ATOMS: atom_id res chain seq x y z
N MET A 1 20.73 0.45 -5.69
CA MET A 1 21.75 0.19 -6.71
C MET A 1 23.01 -0.15 -5.95
N LEU A 2 23.51 -1.38 -6.14
CA LEU A 2 24.77 -1.81 -5.54
C LEU A 2 25.89 -1.57 -6.55
N LEU A 3 26.95 -0.90 -6.11
CA LEU A 3 28.15 -0.65 -6.91
C LEU A 3 29.29 -1.51 -6.39
N PHE A 4 30.05 -2.11 -7.32
CA PHE A 4 31.15 -3.01 -7.02
C PHE A 4 32.48 -2.43 -7.48
N CYS A 5 33.53 -2.77 -6.75
CA CYS A 5 34.88 -2.35 -7.09
C CYS A 5 35.40 -3.11 -8.32
N PRO A 6 36.00 -2.44 -9.33
CA PRO A 6 36.48 -3.09 -10.54
C PRO A 6 37.70 -4.00 -10.32
N SER A 7 38.47 -3.80 -9.24
CA SER A 7 39.69 -4.59 -8.98
C SER A 7 39.43 -5.85 -8.16
N CYS A 8 38.59 -5.77 -7.11
CA CYS A 8 38.35 -6.88 -6.19
C CYS A 8 36.89 -7.37 -6.16
N SER A 9 36.01 -6.80 -6.99
CA SER A 9 34.58 -7.15 -7.07
C SER A 9 33.79 -7.05 -5.75
N ASN A 10 34.36 -6.41 -4.72
CA ASN A 10 33.70 -6.19 -3.45
C ASN A 10 32.77 -4.98 -3.50
N MET A 11 31.76 -4.99 -2.63
CA MET A 11 30.79 -3.90 -2.51
C MET A 11 31.48 -2.61 -2.06
N LEU A 12 31.15 -1.50 -2.72
CA LEU A 12 31.62 -0.17 -2.35
C LEU A 12 30.74 0.44 -1.26
N ILE A 13 31.37 1.12 -0.30
CA ILE A 13 30.71 1.86 0.76
C ILE A 13 30.84 3.36 0.53
N ILE A 14 29.89 4.14 1.05
CA ILE A 14 29.94 5.60 0.98
C ILE A 14 30.62 6.14 2.24
N THR A 15 31.64 6.98 2.08
CA THR A 15 32.35 7.62 3.19
C THR A 15 32.75 9.05 2.78
N PRO A 16 32.68 10.05 3.66
CA PRO A 16 33.14 11.40 3.34
C PRO A 16 34.65 11.45 3.21
N VAL A 17 35.17 12.20 2.23
CA VAL A 17 36.61 12.46 2.07
C VAL A 17 37.13 13.22 3.31
N PRO A 18 38.05 12.66 4.11
CA PRO A 18 38.62 13.37 5.25
C PRO A 18 39.44 14.56 4.76
N ALA A 19 39.22 15.75 5.32
CA ALA A 19 39.94 16.96 4.94
C ALA A 19 41.47 16.84 5.09
N HIS A 20 41.93 15.99 6.01
CA HIS A 20 43.36 15.75 6.27
C HIS A 20 44.03 14.77 5.29
N HIS A 21 43.26 14.09 4.45
CA HIS A 21 43.75 13.13 3.46
C HIS A 21 43.63 13.64 2.01
N CYS A 22 43.26 14.91 1.81
CA CYS A 22 43.25 15.52 0.48
C CYS A 22 44.66 16.00 0.11
N ALA A 23 45.10 15.67 -1.10
CA ALA A 23 46.22 16.36 -1.74
C ALA A 23 45.84 17.83 -1.98
N PRO A 24 46.81 18.77 -2.02
CA PRO A 24 46.53 20.20 -2.22
C PRO A 24 45.78 20.52 -3.52
N GLU A 25 45.85 19.64 -4.52
CA GLU A 25 45.11 19.73 -5.78
C GLU A 25 43.63 19.29 -5.67
N ASP A 26 43.30 18.47 -4.67
CA ASP A 26 41.97 17.89 -4.41
C ASP A 26 41.25 18.52 -3.22
N GLU A 27 41.73 19.67 -2.74
CA GLU A 27 41.13 20.39 -1.62
C GLU A 27 39.66 20.78 -1.89
N SER A 28 39.31 21.00 -3.17
CA SER A 28 37.94 21.24 -3.64
C SER A 28 36.99 20.04 -3.44
N ASN A 29 37.52 18.84 -3.20
CA ASN A 29 36.77 17.62 -2.94
C ASN A 29 36.68 17.29 -1.44
N ALA A 30 37.29 18.10 -0.57
CA ALA A 30 37.18 17.96 0.87
C ALA A 30 35.71 18.07 1.31
N GLY A 31 35.23 17.07 2.06
CA GLY A 31 33.84 17.01 2.51
C GLY A 31 32.83 16.45 1.49
N LYS A 32 33.24 16.14 0.25
CA LYS A 32 32.39 15.37 -0.66
C LYS A 32 32.34 13.90 -0.25
N ASN A 33 31.26 13.23 -0.62
CA ASN A 33 31.14 11.79 -0.44
C ASN A 33 32.01 11.07 -1.49
N ARG A 34 32.68 9.99 -1.10
CA ARG A 34 33.35 9.03 -2.01
C ARG A 34 32.81 7.63 -1.83
N PHE A 35 32.91 6.83 -2.88
CA PHE A 35 32.84 5.38 -2.81
C PHE A 35 34.22 4.83 -2.48
N GLU A 36 34.29 4.00 -1.44
CA GLU A 36 35.52 3.38 -0.97
C GLU A 36 35.34 1.86 -0.88
N CYS A 37 36.36 1.13 -1.28
CA CYS A 37 36.43 -0.30 -1.05
C CYS A 37 37.13 -0.59 0.29
N ARG A 38 36.62 -1.54 1.08
CA ARG A 38 37.26 -1.96 2.34
C ARG A 38 38.45 -2.91 2.17
N THR A 39 38.64 -3.46 0.97
CA THR A 39 39.62 -4.53 0.71
C THR A 39 40.76 -4.09 -0.20
N CYS A 40 40.61 -2.99 -0.93
CA CYS A 40 41.63 -2.46 -1.81
C CYS A 40 41.61 -0.92 -1.77
N PRO A 41 42.67 -0.21 -2.19
CA PRO A 41 42.75 1.25 -2.13
C PRO A 41 41.89 1.97 -3.19
N TYR A 42 40.92 1.28 -3.78
CA TYR A 42 40.03 1.87 -4.78
C TYR A 42 39.11 2.91 -4.14
N GLN A 43 39.16 4.13 -4.67
CA GLN A 43 38.35 5.26 -4.24
C GLN A 43 37.81 6.00 -5.46
N MET A 44 36.56 6.46 -5.38
CA MET A 44 35.90 7.21 -6.45
C MET A 44 35.01 8.30 -5.84
N VAL A 45 35.28 9.57 -6.14
CA VAL A 45 34.49 10.71 -5.63
C VAL A 45 33.11 10.77 -6.30
N LEU A 46 32.07 11.11 -5.54
CA LEU A 46 30.72 11.27 -6.08
C LEU A 46 30.56 12.65 -6.72
N ASP A 47 30.63 12.70 -8.06
CA ASP A 47 30.41 13.94 -8.82
C ASP A 47 28.94 14.15 -9.24
N ARG A 48 28.11 13.11 -9.17
CA ARG A 48 26.72 13.12 -9.65
C ARG A 48 25.78 12.60 -8.59
N ARG A 49 24.48 12.91 -8.75
CA ARG A 49 23.43 12.41 -7.87
C ARG A 49 23.11 10.94 -8.19
N TYR A 50 23.34 10.07 -7.23
CA TYR A 50 22.94 8.66 -7.28
C TYR A 50 21.68 8.46 -6.45
N TYR A 51 20.66 7.83 -7.04
CA TYR A 51 19.41 7.51 -6.35
C TYR A 51 18.86 6.18 -6.88
N GLU A 52 18.21 5.43 -5.99
CA GLU A 52 17.42 4.26 -6.35
C GLU A 52 15.98 4.54 -5.95
N ARG A 53 15.06 4.45 -6.92
CA ARG A 53 13.64 4.55 -6.65
C ARG A 53 13.10 3.15 -6.42
N ARG A 54 12.45 2.95 -5.28
CA ARG A 54 11.66 1.76 -5.01
C ARG A 54 10.21 2.21 -4.88
N GLU A 55 9.37 1.75 -5.80
CA GLU A 55 7.93 1.94 -5.68
C GLU A 55 7.42 0.97 -4.61
N MET A 56 6.68 1.50 -3.65
CA MET A 56 6.07 0.72 -2.58
C MET A 56 4.58 0.66 -2.87
N GLU A 57 4.03 -0.55 -2.97
CA GLU A 57 2.58 -0.71 -3.09
C GLU A 57 1.92 -0.35 -1.75
N LEU A 58 0.88 0.47 -1.82
CA LEU A 58 0.05 0.78 -0.67
C LEU A 58 -0.73 -0.47 -0.28
N LYS A 59 -0.87 -0.72 1.03
CA LYS A 59 -1.77 -1.76 1.52
C LYS A 59 -3.18 -1.45 1.02
N ALA A 60 -3.83 -2.43 0.39
CA ALA A 60 -5.23 -2.29 -0.01
C ALA A 60 -6.09 -2.00 1.24
N THR A 61 -6.95 -0.99 1.15
CA THR A 61 -7.98 -0.74 2.17
C THR A 61 -8.91 -1.94 2.19
N GLU A 62 -8.82 -2.74 3.26
CA GLU A 62 -9.78 -3.81 3.53
C GLU A 62 -11.14 -3.16 3.81
N ASP A 63 -12.16 -3.56 3.05
CA ASP A 63 -13.51 -3.02 3.17
C ASP A 63 -14.15 -3.54 4.47
N VAL A 64 -14.14 -2.69 5.50
CA VAL A 64 -14.52 -3.01 6.88
C VAL A 64 -15.98 -3.47 7.00
N MET A 65 -16.83 -3.17 6.01
CA MET A 65 -18.24 -3.60 5.99
C MET A 65 -18.53 -4.76 5.04
N GLY A 66 -17.49 -5.42 4.54
CA GLY A 66 -17.58 -6.56 3.64
C GLY A 66 -18.08 -6.14 2.27
N GLY A 67 -17.18 -6.08 1.29
CA GLY A 67 -17.50 -5.68 -0.08
C GLY A 67 -18.45 -6.66 -0.80
N ALA A 68 -18.08 -7.13 -1.99
CA ALA A 68 -18.92 -8.03 -2.79
C ALA A 68 -19.36 -9.33 -2.06
N ASP A 69 -18.63 -9.71 -1.00
CA ASP A 69 -18.79 -10.97 -0.28
C ASP A 69 -19.74 -10.90 0.92
N SER A 70 -20.19 -9.70 1.32
CA SER A 70 -21.08 -9.51 2.49
C SER A 70 -22.44 -10.20 2.34
N TRP A 71 -22.85 -10.50 1.11
CA TRP A 71 -24.14 -11.14 0.80
C TRP A 71 -24.06 -12.65 0.51
N LYS A 72 -22.86 -13.25 0.54
CA LYS A 72 -22.68 -14.67 0.14
C LYS A 72 -23.37 -15.68 1.07
N ASN A 73 -23.46 -15.38 2.37
CA ASN A 73 -23.99 -16.28 3.40
C ASN A 73 -25.27 -15.76 4.06
N VAL A 74 -25.98 -14.85 3.38
CA VAL A 74 -27.14 -14.16 3.95
C VAL A 74 -28.42 -14.92 3.60
N ASP A 75 -29.34 -15.02 4.56
CA ASP A 75 -30.62 -15.70 4.39
C ASP A 75 -31.51 -14.97 3.37
N LYS A 76 -32.39 -15.75 2.71
CA LYS A 76 -33.38 -15.22 1.76
C LYS A 76 -34.73 -15.12 2.43
N THR A 77 -35.41 -14.00 2.24
CA THR A 77 -36.78 -13.75 2.69
C THR A 77 -37.68 -13.40 1.51
N GLU A 78 -38.97 -13.71 1.64
CA GLU A 78 -39.98 -13.35 0.64
C GLU A 78 -40.48 -11.93 0.91
N ILE A 79 -39.96 -10.96 0.15
CA ILE A 79 -40.34 -9.56 0.21
C ILE A 79 -40.32 -8.95 -1.19
N ARG A 80 -41.31 -8.11 -1.49
CA ARG A 80 -41.41 -7.45 -2.79
C ARG A 80 -40.33 -6.39 -2.92
N CYS A 81 -39.64 -6.37 -4.06
CA CYS A 81 -38.67 -5.33 -4.37
C CYS A 81 -39.33 -3.93 -4.41
N VAL A 82 -38.65 -2.93 -3.84
CA VAL A 82 -39.08 -1.52 -3.85
C VAL A 82 -39.02 -0.90 -5.25
N LYS A 83 -38.26 -1.49 -6.18
CA LYS A 83 -38.10 -0.96 -7.53
C LYS A 83 -39.33 -1.30 -8.38
N GLU A 84 -40.04 -0.27 -8.85
CA GLU A 84 -41.24 -0.38 -9.69
C GLU A 84 -41.05 -1.26 -10.95
N ASN A 85 -39.84 -1.31 -11.50
CA ASN A 85 -39.51 -2.13 -12.69
C ASN A 85 -39.06 -3.56 -12.35
N CYS A 86 -39.24 -4.04 -11.13
CA CYS A 86 -38.77 -5.35 -10.69
C CYS A 86 -39.86 -6.12 -9.93
N GLU A 87 -40.34 -7.21 -10.52
CA GLU A 87 -41.32 -8.13 -9.92
C GLU A 87 -40.68 -9.20 -9.00
N GLY A 88 -39.42 -9.00 -8.59
CA GLY A 88 -38.72 -9.91 -7.70
C GLY A 88 -39.41 -10.03 -6.34
N ARG A 89 -39.75 -11.26 -5.94
CA ARG A 89 -40.41 -11.59 -4.66
C ARG A 89 -39.43 -12.03 -3.56
N TYR A 90 -38.15 -12.21 -3.89
CA TYR A 90 -37.14 -12.66 -2.94
C TYR A 90 -36.02 -11.65 -2.81
N ALA A 91 -35.57 -11.43 -1.57
CA ALA A 91 -34.42 -10.61 -1.25
C ALA A 91 -33.52 -11.32 -0.24
N TYR A 92 -32.21 -11.06 -0.31
CA TYR A 92 -31.28 -11.38 0.76
C TYR A 92 -31.48 -10.38 1.90
N PHE A 93 -31.44 -10.86 3.14
CA PHE A 93 -31.73 -10.06 4.32
C PHE A 93 -30.69 -10.22 5.41
N ARG A 94 -30.13 -9.10 5.88
CA ARG A 94 -29.25 -9.07 7.05
C ARG A 94 -29.71 -8.02 8.05
N GLN A 95 -29.62 -8.34 9.33
CA GLN A 95 -29.86 -7.38 10.41
C GLN A 95 -28.52 -6.93 10.99
N VAL A 96 -28.36 -5.63 11.13
CA VAL A 96 -27.17 -5.05 11.77
C VAL A 96 -27.62 -4.06 12.83
N GLN A 97 -27.06 -4.21 14.02
CA GLN A 97 -27.22 -3.24 15.08
C GLN A 97 -26.28 -2.06 14.83
N ILE A 98 -26.83 -0.98 14.27
CA ILE A 98 -26.06 0.25 13.98
C ILE A 98 -26.09 1.22 15.17
N ARG A 99 -27.03 1.02 16.10
CA ARG A 99 -27.29 1.91 17.24
C ARG A 99 -27.09 1.18 18.57
N SER A 100 -27.39 1.83 19.70
CA SER A 100 -27.38 1.17 21.00
C SER A 100 -28.27 -0.07 20.99
N ALA A 101 -27.92 -1.09 21.77
CA ALA A 101 -28.66 -2.37 21.82
C ALA A 101 -30.12 -2.24 22.27
N ASP A 102 -30.52 -1.08 22.78
CA ASP A 102 -31.87 -0.78 23.24
C ASP A 102 -32.83 -0.43 22.08
N GLU A 103 -32.31 -0.12 20.89
CA GLU A 103 -33.12 0.13 19.69
C GLU A 103 -33.28 -1.14 18.85
N PRO A 104 -34.41 -1.32 18.12
CA PRO A 104 -34.58 -2.46 17.22
C PRO A 104 -33.50 -2.47 16.13
N SER A 105 -33.07 -3.67 15.74
CA SER A 105 -32.01 -3.85 14.73
C SER A 105 -32.45 -3.35 13.36
N THR A 106 -31.56 -2.61 12.67
CA THR A 106 -31.84 -2.13 11.32
C THR A 106 -31.68 -3.27 10.31
N SER A 107 -32.69 -3.43 9.45
CA SER A 107 -32.75 -4.48 8.45
C SER A 107 -32.28 -3.97 7.08
N PHE A 108 -31.37 -4.70 6.45
CA PHE A 108 -30.91 -4.43 5.09
C PHE A 108 -31.35 -5.54 4.15
N TYR A 109 -31.97 -5.15 3.04
CA TYR A 109 -32.41 -6.06 2.00
C TYR A 109 -31.67 -5.81 0.70
N LYS A 110 -31.45 -6.89 -0.06
CA LYS A 110 -30.91 -6.85 -1.41
C LYS A 110 -31.72 -7.74 -2.34
N CYS A 111 -32.32 -7.18 -3.38
CA CYS A 111 -33.12 -7.95 -4.33
C CYS A 111 -32.26 -9.02 -5.04
N CYS A 112 -32.76 -10.24 -5.12
CA CYS A 112 -32.09 -11.33 -5.85
C CYS A 112 -32.02 -11.09 -7.37
N THR A 113 -32.95 -10.32 -7.94
CA THR A 113 -33.09 -10.14 -9.39
C THR A 113 -32.42 -8.87 -9.91
N CYS A 114 -32.60 -7.74 -9.22
CA CYS A 114 -32.10 -6.44 -9.68
C CYS A 114 -30.93 -5.88 -8.84
N ALA A 115 -30.52 -6.61 -7.80
CA ALA A 115 -29.46 -6.22 -6.85
C ALA A 115 -29.68 -4.85 -6.18
N ALA A 116 -30.90 -4.29 -6.24
CA ALA A 116 -31.24 -3.07 -5.51
C ALA A 116 -31.17 -3.34 -4.01
N GLU A 117 -30.53 -2.42 -3.29
CA GLU A 117 -30.39 -2.47 -1.84
C GLU A 117 -31.29 -1.42 -1.20
N TRP A 118 -32.03 -1.80 -0.16
CA TRP A 118 -32.85 -0.88 0.63
C TRP A 118 -32.79 -1.25 2.11
N ARG A 119 -33.15 -0.29 2.95
CA ARG A 119 -33.17 -0.43 4.41
C ARG A 119 -34.58 -0.30 4.95
N GLU A 120 -34.89 -1.07 5.97
CA GLU A 120 -36.14 -0.99 6.74
C GLU A 120 -35.78 -0.89 8.22
N ASN A 121 -36.50 -0.04 8.94
CA ASN A 121 -36.27 0.25 10.36
C ASN A 121 -37.55 0.08 11.15
#